data_AF-A8R7Q8-F1
#
_entry.id   AF-A8R7Q8-F1
#
_cell.length_a   1.000
_cell.length_b   1.000
_cell.length_c   1.000
_cell.angle_alpha   90.00
_cell.angle_beta   90.00
_cell.angle_gamma   90.00
#
_symmetry.space_group_name_H-M   'P 1'
#
loop_
_entity.id
_entity.type
_entity.pdbx_description
1 polymer ?
#
loop_
_entity_poly.entity_id
_entity_poly.type
_entity_poly.pdbx_seq_one_letter_code
_entity_poly.pdbx_strand_id
1 'polypeptide(L)' 'LEEGTQIGTTLGTVNLLALLIKQKFAIDAKEWLSTLPLSQLYKLSDNILSYDTWEDFKNCINS' A
#
# COMPACT_ATOMS: atom_id res chain seq x y z
N LEU A 1 -22.65 0.60 10.30
CA LEU A 1 -21.65 -0.42 10.72
C LEU A 1 -20.63 -0.67 9.60
N GLU A 2 -21.07 -0.84 8.35
CA GLU A 2 -20.19 -1.13 7.20
C GLU A 2 -19.17 -0.04 6.85
N GLU A 3 -19.55 1.25 6.86
CA GLU A 3 -18.63 2.34 6.56
C GLU A 3 -17.48 2.45 7.58
N GLY A 4 -17.77 2.24 8.87
CA GLY A 4 -16.77 2.26 9.93
C GLY A 4 -15.75 1.11 9.80
N THR A 5 -16.22 -0.07 9.38
CA THR A 5 -15.34 -1.21 9.09
C THR A 5 -14.44 -0.93 7.88
N GLN A 6 -14.99 -0.35 6.80
CA GLN A 6 -14.22 -0.06 5.59
C GLN A 6 -13.12 1.00 5.81
N ILE A 7 -13.42 2.05 6.59
CA ILE A 7 -12.43 3.08 6.97
C ILE A 7 -11.33 2.47 7.85
N GLY A 8 -11.70 1.64 8.83
CA GLY A 8 -10.77 0.94 9.70
C GLY A 8 -9.84 0.00 8.93
N THR A 9 -10.39 -0.77 7.98
CA THR A 9 -9.62 -1.63 7.08
C THR A 9 -8.67 -0.83 6.21
N THR A 10 -9.12 0.28 5.62
CA THR A 10 -8.27 1.11 4.77
C THR A 10 -7.08 1.70 5.54
N LEU A 11 -7.33 2.27 6.72
CA LEU A 11 -6.26 2.82 7.55
C LEU A 11 -5.27 1.74 8.02
N GLY A 12 -5.78 0.55 8.39
CA GLY A 12 -4.97 -0.60 8.75
C GLY A 12 -4.04 -1.03 7.60
N THR A 13 -4.59 -1.17 6.40
CA THR A 13 -3.84 -1.54 5.19
C THR A 13 -2.79 -0.49 4.84
N VAL A 14 -3.12 0.81 4.91
CA VAL A 14 -2.15 1.90 4.67
C VAL A 14 -0.98 1.83 5.64
N ASN A 15 -1.24 1.66 6.94
CA ASN A 15 -0.18 1.60 7.94
C ASN A 15 0.73 0.38 7.77
N LEU A 16 0.14 -0.78 7.44
CA LEU A 16 0.91 -2.00 7.20
C LEU A 16 1.80 -1.86 5.96
N LEU A 17 1.25 -1.41 4.83
CA LEU A 17 2.02 -1.18 3.61
C LEU A 17 3.12 -0.14 3.81
N ALA A 18 2.85 0.96 4.52
CA ALA A 18 3.86 1.98 4.80
C ALA A 18 5.06 1.39 5.56
N LEU A 19 4.81 0.52 6.54
CA LEU A 19 5.87 -0.17 7.28
C LEU A 19 6.69 -1.09 6.37
N LEU A 20 6.02 -1.92 5.58
CA LEU A 20 6.67 -2.87 4.67
C LEU A 20 7.51 -2.17 3.60
N ILE A 21 6.97 -1.11 3.00
CA ILE A 21 7.68 -0.29 2.01
C ILE A 21 8.91 0.37 2.65
N LYS A 22 8.79 0.89 3.87
CA LYS A 22 9.92 1.48 4.60
C LYS A 22 11.00 0.46 4.91
N GLN A 23 10.64 -0.76 5.28
CA GLN A 23 11.61 -1.82 5.56
C GLN A 23 12.30 -2.33 4.29
N LYS A 24 11.56 -2.50 3.20
CA LYS A 24 12.09 -3.10 1.96
C LYS A 24 12.82 -2.08 1.09
N PHE A 25 12.29 -0.87 0.96
CA PHE A 25 12.77 0.14 0.03
C PHE A 25 13.39 1.35 0.72
N ALA A 26 13.40 1.43 2.05
CA ALA A 26 13.84 2.60 2.82
C ALA A 26 13.07 3.89 2.49
N ILE A 27 11.80 3.78 2.09
CA ILE A 27 10.95 4.89 1.67
C ILE A 27 9.77 5.09 2.63
N ASP A 28 9.49 6.34 2.97
CA ASP A 28 8.26 6.70 3.67
C ASP A 28 7.14 6.98 2.66
N ALA A 29 6.22 6.04 2.52
CA ALA A 29 5.18 6.05 1.49
C ALA A 29 3.77 6.31 2.04
N LYS A 30 3.63 6.66 3.34
CA LYS A 30 2.32 6.74 3.99
C LYS A 30 1.39 7.78 3.34
N GLU A 31 1.92 8.94 3.00
CA GLU A 31 1.14 9.99 2.32
C GLU A 31 0.65 9.52 0.95
N TRP A 32 1.53 8.93 0.15
CA TRP A 32 1.17 8.40 -1.17
C TRP A 32 0.12 7.30 -1.07
N LEU A 33 0.28 6.32 -0.18
CA LEU A 33 -0.69 5.24 0.03
C LEU A 33 -2.06 5.78 0.45
N SER A 34 -2.10 6.86 1.25
CA SER A 34 -3.35 7.48 1.71
C SER A 34 -4.16 8.12 0.56
N THR A 35 -3.55 8.33 -0.61
CA THR A 35 -4.24 8.80 -1.83
C THR A 35 -4.85 7.69 -2.67
N LEU A 36 -4.53 6.42 -2.37
CA LEU A 36 -4.94 5.29 -3.19
C LEU A 36 -6.28 4.70 -2.73
N PRO A 37 -7.11 4.21 -3.66
CA PRO A 37 -8.30 3.46 -3.31
C PRO A 37 -7.93 2.09 -2.73
N LEU A 38 -8.82 1.53 -1.91
CA LEU A 38 -8.60 0.26 -1.21
C LEU A 38 -8.23 -0.90 -2.15
N SER A 39 -8.79 -0.94 -3.36
CA SER A 39 -8.45 -1.96 -4.38
C SER A 39 -6.99 -1.91 -4.82
N GLN A 40 -6.42 -0.71 -4.94
CA GLN A 40 -5.01 -0.53 -5.30
C GLN A 40 -4.09 -0.87 -4.12
N LEU A 41 -4.52 -0.56 -2.89
CA LEU A 41 -3.81 -0.99 -1.68
C LEU A 41 -3.74 -2.53 -1.57
N TYR A 42 -4.81 -3.25 -1.90
CA TYR A 42 -4.77 -4.71 -1.94
C TYR A 42 -3.83 -5.23 -3.02
N LYS A 43 -3.90 -4.71 -4.25
CA LYS A 43 -2.93 -5.05 -5.32
C LYS A 43 -1.49 -4.86 -4.87
N LEU A 44 -1.17 -3.75 -4.21
CA LEU A 44 0.17 -3.49 -3.66
C LEU A 44 0.55 -4.52 -2.59
N SER A 45 -0.39 -4.91 -1.74
CA SER A 45 -0.17 -5.89 -0.66
C SER A 45 0.20 -7.27 -1.21
N ASP A 46 -0.48 -7.74 -2.25
CA ASP A 46 -0.17 -9.01 -2.92
C ASP A 46 1.19 -9.02 -3.63
N ASN A 47 1.69 -7.83 -3.99
CA ASN A 47 2.85 -7.67 -4.87
C ASN A 47 4.12 -7.21 -4.16
N ILE A 48 4.07 -6.82 -2.89
CA ILE A 48 5.19 -6.13 -2.22
C ILE A 48 6.49 -6.94 -2.15
N LEU A 49 6.42 -8.26 -2.21
CA LEU A 49 7.59 -9.13 -2.21
C LEU A 49 8.13 -9.44 -3.62
N SER A 50 7.37 -9.12 -4.66
CA SER A 50 7.65 -9.50 -6.05
C SER A 50 8.55 -8.51 -6.81
N TYR A 51 8.87 -7.37 -6.21
CA TYR A 51 9.63 -6.29 -6.85
C TYR A 51 10.90 -5.97 -6.06
N ASP A 52 12.00 -5.69 -6.76
CA ASP A 52 13.29 -5.35 -6.13
C ASP A 52 13.47 -3.84 -5.95
N THR A 53 12.86 -3.03 -6.82
CA THR A 53 12.95 -1.57 -6.75
C THR A 53 11.62 -0.94 -6.37
N TRP A 54 11.70 0.25 -5.75
CA TRP A 54 10.54 1.06 -5.44
C TRP A 54 9.76 1.47 -6.70
N GLU A 55 10.46 1.82 -7.78
CA GLU A 55 9.82 2.32 -8.99
C GLU A 55 9.00 1.22 -9.68
N ASP A 56 9.53 0.00 -9.77
CA ASP A 56 8.80 -1.13 -10.34
C ASP A 56 7.59 -1.51 -9.48
N PHE A 57 7.78 -1.54 -8.14
CA PHE A 57 6.70 -1.77 -7.20
C PHE A 57 5.60 -0.72 -7.33
N LYS A 58 5.97 0.56 -7.38
CA LYS A 58 5.03 1.68 -7.53
C LYS A 58 4.29 1.62 -8.86
N ASN A 59 4.89 1.08 -9.91
CA ASN A 59 4.27 0.97 -11.23
C ASN A 59 3.28 -0.20 -11.36
N CYS A 60 3.27 -1.17 -10.44
CA CYS A 60 2.35 -2.32 -10.51
C CYS A 60 0.86 -1.95 -10.44
N ILE A 61 0.53 -0.77 -9.90
CA ILE A 61 -0.85 -0.27 -9.82
C ILE A 61 -1.35 0.41 -11.10
N ASN A 62 -0.44 0.72 -12.03
CA ASN A 62 -0.72 1.33 -13.33
C ASN A 62 -0.84 0.30 -14.48
N SER A 63 -0.58 -0.98 -14.18
CA SER A 63 -0.78 -2.13 -15.09
C SER A 63 -2.15 -2.76 -14.90
#